data_AF-A0A1C6JDG3-F1
#
_entry.id   AF-A0A1C6JDG3-F1
#
_cell.length_a   1.000
_cell.length_b   1.000
_cell.length_c   1.000
_cell.angle_alpha   90.00
_cell.angle_beta   90.00
_cell.angle_gamma   90.00
#
_symmetry.space_group_name_H-M   'P 1'
#
loop_
_entity.id
_entity.type
_entity.pdbx_description
1 polymer ?
#
loop_
_entity_poly.entity_id
_entity_poly.type
_entity_poly.pdbx_seq_one_letter_code
_entity_poly.pdbx_strand_id
1 'polypeptide(L)'
;MKDLNCLRCGRRMEFCRREYLQLGKTGWITGDWGNLLAGAMDVVVLRCPDCGKLEFFQGDAFEGQGERPEGELSQITCSNCSVRYDCDYPKCPVCGAKNTIF
;
A
#
# COMPACT_ATOMS: atom_id res chain seq x y z
N MET A 1 0.80 -0.53 2.51
CA MET A 1 1.82 -0.23 1.46
C MET A 1 3.00 0.44 2.16
N LYS A 2 4.21 -0.15 2.09
CA LYS A 2 5.42 0.44 2.68
C LYS A 2 5.70 1.82 2.06
N ASP A 3 6.12 2.77 2.90
CA ASP A 3 6.51 4.11 2.45
C ASP A 3 7.83 4.01 1.68
N LEU A 4 7.76 4.25 0.37
CA LEU A 4 8.92 4.23 -0.52
C LEU A 4 9.40 5.65 -0.78
N ASN A 5 10.70 5.88 -0.65
CA ASN A 5 11.34 7.14 -0.98
C ASN A 5 11.97 7.08 -2.36
N CYS A 6 11.84 8.16 -3.13
CA CYS A 6 12.41 8.27 -4.45
C CYS A 6 13.94 8.18 -4.37
N LEU A 7 14.53 7.16 -4.98
CA LEU A 7 15.99 6.99 -4.97
C LEU A 7 16.76 8.10 -5.70
N ARG A 8 16.07 9.01 -6.40
CA ARG A 8 16.69 10.16 -7.09
C ARG A 8 16.78 11.42 -6.23
N CYS A 9 15.70 11.80 -5.54
CA CYS A 9 15.65 13.04 -4.75
C CYS A 9 15.26 12.86 -3.27
N GLY A 10 15.01 11.62 -2.83
CA GLY A 10 14.65 11.28 -1.45
C GLY A 10 13.19 11.55 -1.07
N ARG A 11 12.40 12.23 -1.92
CA ARG A 11 10.98 12.52 -1.65
C ARG A 11 10.15 11.23 -1.61
N ARG A 12 9.23 11.12 -0.65
CA ARG A 12 8.24 10.03 -0.60
C ARG A 12 7.50 9.92 -1.93
N MET A 13 7.43 8.69 -2.45
CA MET A 13 6.70 8.36 -3.67
C MET A 13 5.21 8.17 -3.37
N GLU A 14 4.39 8.48 -4.36
CA GLU A 14 2.93 8.40 -4.28
C GLU A 14 2.42 7.33 -5.23
N PHE A 15 1.38 6.62 -4.81
CA PHE A 15 0.67 5.71 -5.69
C PHE A 15 0.02 6.50 -6.83
N CYS A 16 0.33 6.12 -8.06
CA CYS A 16 -0.26 6.73 -9.24
C CYS A 16 -1.45 5.91 -9.75
N ARG A 17 -1.20 4.64 -10.10
CA ARG A 17 -2.24 3.70 -10.59
C ARG A 17 -1.71 2.26 -10.62
N ARG A 18 -2.64 1.29 -10.68
CA ARG A 18 -2.36 -0.08 -11.14
C ARG A 18 -2.81 -0.17 -12.59
N GLU A 19 -1.96 -0.71 -13.46
CA GLU A 19 -2.21 -0.73 -14.90
C GLU A 19 -1.60 -1.99 -15.53
N TYR A 20 -2.15 -2.42 -16.65
CA TYR A 20 -1.62 -3.51 -17.44
C TYR A 20 -0.67 -2.96 -18.52
N LEU A 21 0.64 -3.18 -18.36
CA LEU A 21 1.64 -2.87 -19.38
C LEU A 21 1.63 -3.97 -20.44
N GLN A 22 1.26 -3.60 -21.67
CA GLN A 22 1.24 -4.55 -22.77
C GLN A 22 2.65 -4.99 -23.15
N LEU A 23 2.90 -6.31 -23.17
CA LEU A 23 4.23 -6.87 -23.37
C LEU A 23 4.59 -7.09 -24.85
N GLY A 24 3.63 -6.89 -25.75
CA GLY A 24 3.85 -7.05 -27.18
C GLY A 24 4.42 -5.82 -27.85
N LYS A 25 4.82 -6.01 -29.11
CA LYS A 25 5.20 -4.93 -30.02
C LYS A 25 4.29 -5.01 -31.23
N THR A 26 3.70 -3.89 -31.64
CA THR A 26 2.97 -3.79 -32.90
C THR A 26 3.95 -4.06 -34.03
N GLY A 27 3.70 -5.11 -34.81
CA GLY A 27 4.49 -5.48 -35.97
C GLY A 27 3.94 -4.81 -37.23
N TRP A 28 4.81 -4.47 -38.19
CA TRP A 28 4.38 -3.86 -39.45
C TRP A 28 3.55 -4.82 -40.34
N ILE A 29 3.80 -6.13 -40.22
CA ILE A 29 3.17 -7.16 -41.06
C ILE A 29 1.88 -7.71 -40.44
N THR A 30 1.87 -7.92 -39.11
CA THR A 30 0.77 -8.58 -38.38
C THR A 30 -0.01 -7.63 -37.47
N GLY A 31 0.31 -6.34 -37.45
CA GLY A 31 -0.32 -5.35 -36.59
C GLY A 31 -0.16 -5.70 -35.11
N ASP A 32 -1.27 -5.68 -34.37
CA ASP A 32 -1.31 -5.94 -32.92
C ASP A 32 -1.41 -7.43 -32.54
N TRP A 33 -1.27 -8.37 -33.48
CA TRP A 33 -1.29 -9.80 -33.13
C TRP A 33 -0.20 -10.20 -32.13
N GLY A 34 1.00 -9.59 -32.22
CA GLY A 34 2.05 -9.77 -31.22
C GLY A 34 1.69 -9.20 -29.84
N ASN A 35 0.81 -8.20 -29.83
CA ASN A 35 0.24 -7.54 -28.66
C ASN A 35 -0.84 -8.38 -27.97
N LEU A 36 -1.59 -9.17 -28.73
CA LEU A 36 -2.56 -10.15 -28.23
C LEU A 36 -1.88 -11.42 -27.69
N LEU A 37 -0.83 -11.91 -28.35
CA LEU A 37 -0.12 -13.14 -27.99
C LEU A 37 0.78 -12.99 -26.75
N ALA A 38 1.39 -11.81 -26.56
CA ALA A 38 2.32 -11.57 -25.45
C ALA A 38 1.64 -11.28 -24.11
N GLY A 39 0.33 -10.99 -24.13
CA GLY A 39 -0.42 -10.60 -22.94
C GLY A 39 -0.02 -9.24 -22.38
N ALA A 40 -0.40 -8.98 -21.14
CA ALA A 40 -0.07 -7.76 -20.43
C ALA A 40 0.41 -8.07 -19.00
N MET A 41 1.35 -7.27 -18.53
CA MET A 41 1.89 -7.35 -17.18
C MET A 41 1.13 -6.40 -16.27
N ASP A 42 0.51 -6.96 -15.23
CA ASP A 42 -0.10 -6.17 -14.17
C ASP A 42 1.00 -5.51 -13.32
N VAL A 43 0.98 -4.18 -13.27
CA VAL A 43 1.97 -3.40 -12.52
C VAL A 43 1.32 -2.33 -11.66
N VAL A 44 1.96 -2.05 -10.52
CA VAL A 44 1.71 -0.85 -9.73
C VAL A 44 2.73 0.22 -10.12
N VAL A 45 2.23 1.41 -10.45
CA VAL A 45 3.03 2.57 -10.81
C VAL A 45 3.08 3.54 -9.64
N LEU A 46 4.28 3.82 -9.14
CA LEU A 46 4.54 4.88 -8.17
C LEU A 46 5.19 6.07 -8.88
N ARG A 47 4.80 7.29 -8.49
CA ARG A 47 5.34 8.55 -9.02
C ARG A 47 5.96 9.37 -7.91
N CYS A 48 7.15 9.91 -8.16
CA CYS A 48 7.71 10.97 -7.33
C CYS A 48 7.07 12.31 -7.71
N PRO A 49 6.40 13.03 -6.79
CA PRO A 49 5.73 14.30 -7.09
C PRO A 49 6.71 15.43 -7.41
N ASP A 50 7.95 15.32 -6.95
CA ASP A 50 8.97 16.36 -7.06
C ASP A 50 9.78 16.26 -8.37
N CYS A 51 10.46 15.13 -8.60
CA CYS A 51 11.31 14.96 -9.78
C CYS A 51 10.67 14.18 -10.94
N GLY A 52 9.43 13.71 -10.78
CA GLY A 52 8.68 12.99 -11.82
C GLY A 52 9.14 11.55 -12.09
N LYS A 53 10.08 11.00 -11.31
CA LYS A 53 10.50 9.58 -11.43
C LYS A 53 9.30 8.65 -11.29
N LEU A 54 9.20 7.68 -12.19
CA LEU A 54 8.27 6.55 -12.09
C LEU A 54 9.00 5.28 -11.67
N GLU A 55 8.38 4.50 -10.81
CA GLU A 55 8.83 3.15 -10.45
C GLU A 55 7.68 2.16 -10.67
N PHE A 56 7.99 1.02 -11.27
CA PHE A 56 7.04 -0.03 -11.60
C PHE A 56 7.31 -1.25 -10.72
N PHE A 57 6.25 -1.78 -10.13
CA PHE A 57 6.28 -2.98 -9.30
C PHE A 57 5.29 -4.00 -9.87
N GLN A 58 5.49 -5.29 -9.61
CA GLN A 58 4.49 -6.31 -9.95
C GLN A 58 3.16 -5.99 -9.24
N GLY A 59 2.02 -6.32 -9.87
CA GLY A 59 0.68 -6.00 -9.38
C GLY A 59 0.40 -6.47 -7.95
N ASP A 60 1.03 -7.56 -7.55
CA ASP A 60 0.94 -8.20 -6.23
C ASP A 60 2.05 -7.78 -5.25
N ALA A 61 2.98 -6.91 -5.65
CA ALA A 61 4.14 -6.53 -4.82
C ALA A 61 3.76 -5.88 -3.47
N PHE A 62 2.51 -5.41 -3.35
CA PHE A 62 1.95 -4.84 -2.14
C PHE A 62 0.75 -5.61 -1.58
N GLU A 63 0.35 -6.72 -2.23
CA GLU A 63 -0.62 -7.67 -1.69
C GLU A 63 0.03 -8.38 -0.48
N GLY A 64 -0.68 -8.48 0.65
CA GLY A 64 -0.11 -8.87 1.96
C GLY A 64 0.52 -7.73 2.78
N GLN A 65 0.72 -6.52 2.22
CA GLN A 65 1.11 -5.32 3.00
C GLN A 65 -0.09 -4.51 3.52
N GLY A 66 -1.29 -5.08 3.38
CA GLY A 66 -2.55 -4.67 3.98
C GLY A 66 -3.14 -5.74 4.90
N GLU A 67 -2.41 -6.82 5.16
CA GLU A 67 -2.71 -7.69 6.29
C GLU A 67 -2.13 -7.02 7.52
N ARG A 68 -3.05 -6.43 8.30
CA ARG A 68 -2.82 -6.12 9.71
C ARG A 68 -2.09 -7.32 10.33
N PRO A 69 -0.89 -7.15 10.92
CA PRO A 69 -0.14 -8.28 11.46
C PRO A 69 -1.06 -9.10 12.37
N GLU A 70 -1.11 -10.41 12.15
CA GLU A 70 -1.82 -11.32 13.06
C GLU A 70 -1.28 -11.07 14.48
N GLY A 71 -2.12 -10.48 15.34
CA GLY A 71 -1.73 -10.03 16.69
C GLY A 71 -1.83 -8.52 16.96
N GLU A 72 -2.11 -7.67 15.98
CA GLU A 72 -2.36 -6.24 16.23
C GLU A 72 -3.79 -6.04 16.75
N LEU A 73 -3.99 -6.11 18.06
CA LEU A 73 -5.28 -5.92 18.71
C LEU A 73 -5.89 -4.55 18.33
N SER A 74 -7.22 -4.45 18.26
CA SER A 74 -7.88 -3.15 18.11
C SER A 74 -7.48 -2.22 19.25
N GLN A 75 -6.97 -1.03 18.93
CA GLN A 75 -6.73 -0.01 19.94
C GLN A 75 -7.96 0.86 20.14
N ILE A 76 -8.16 1.28 21.39
CA ILE A 76 -9.17 2.24 21.80
C ILE A 76 -8.52 3.46 22.44
N THR A 77 -9.27 4.55 22.55
CA THR A 77 -8.84 5.78 23.24
C THR A 77 -9.59 5.91 24.55
N CYS A 78 -8.88 6.07 25.67
CA CYS A 78 -9.51 6.26 26.99
C CYS A 78 -10.34 7.55 27.02
N SER A 79 -11.63 7.48 27.34
CA SER A 79 -12.49 8.67 27.45
C SER A 79 -12.12 9.60 28.61
N ASN A 80 -11.30 9.15 29.57
CA ASN A 80 -10.89 9.93 30.74
C ASN A 80 -9.53 10.63 30.56
N CYS A 81 -8.52 9.90 30.04
CA CYS A 81 -7.15 10.41 29.92
C CYS A 81 -6.59 10.44 28.49
N SER A 82 -7.40 10.07 27.50
CA SER A 82 -7.08 10.12 26.06
C SER A 82 -5.91 9.24 25.59
N VAL A 83 -5.33 8.41 26.47
CA VAL A 83 -4.30 7.43 26.09
C VAL A 83 -4.90 6.34 25.19
N ARG A 84 -4.14 5.93 24.18
CA ARG A 84 -4.47 4.78 23.33
C ARG A 84 -3.87 3.50 23.88
N TYR A 85 -4.65 2.44 23.94
CA TYR A 85 -4.23 1.13 24.45
C TYR A 85 -5.06 0.01 23.82
N ASP A 86 -4.61 -1.24 23.95
CA ASP A 86 -5.26 -2.40 23.34
C ASP A 86 -6.62 -2.68 24.00
N CYS A 87 -7.61 -3.01 23.17
CA CYS A 87 -9.00 -3.15 23.57
C CYS A 87 -9.25 -4.31 24.55
N ASP A 88 -8.34 -5.26 24.68
CA ASP A 88 -8.46 -6.42 25.57
C ASP A 88 -8.24 -6.06 27.05
N TYR A 89 -7.66 -4.88 27.35
CA TYR A 89 -7.53 -4.39 28.72
C TYR A 89 -8.88 -3.94 29.29
N PRO A 90 -9.37 -4.52 30.41
CA PRO A 90 -10.66 -4.15 31.01
C PRO A 90 -10.66 -2.76 31.66
N LYS A 91 -9.47 -2.20 31.92
CA LYS A 91 -9.27 -0.86 32.49
C LYS A 91 -8.10 -0.17 31.78
N CYS A 92 -8.14 1.16 31.70
CA CYS A 92 -7.03 1.95 31.18
C CYS A 92 -5.76 1.70 32.01
N PRO A 93 -4.62 1.32 31.38
CA PRO A 93 -3.38 1.01 32.10
C PRO A 93 -2.74 2.24 32.76
N VAL A 94 -3.14 3.45 32.37
CA VAL A 94 -2.59 4.71 32.90
C VAL A 94 -3.44 5.28 34.03
N CYS A 95 -4.77 5.34 33.86
CA CYS A 95 -5.66 6.01 34.83
C CYS A 95 -6.65 5.08 35.55
N GLY A 96 -6.69 3.79 35.20
CA GLY A 96 -7.57 2.80 35.84
C GLY A 96 -9.06 2.91 35.50
N ALA A 97 -9.47 3.88 34.67
CA ALA A 97 -10.86 4.02 34.22
C ALA A 97 -11.34 2.76 33.49
N LYS A 98 -12.61 2.37 33.70
CA LYS A 98 -13.19 1.20 33.06
C LYS A 98 -13.20 1.40 31.54
N ASN A 99 -12.80 0.37 30.81
CA ASN A 99 -12.91 0.37 29.36
C ASN A 99 -14.39 0.28 28.95
N THR A 100 -14.85 1.19 28.10
CA THR A 100 -16.26 1.37 27.73
C THR A 100 -16.80 0.35 26.74
N ILE A 101 -15.93 -0.48 26.16
CA ILE A 101 -16.34 -1.56 25.26
C ILE A 101 -16.69 -2.86 26.02
N PHE A 102 -16.50 -2.87 27.35
CA PHE A 102 -16.85 -3.96 28.28
C PHE A 102 -17.90 -3.55 29.32
#